data_AF-S9QF61-F1
#
_entry.id   AF-S9QF61-F1
#
_cell.length_a   1.000
_cell.length_b   1.000
_cell.length_c   1.000
_cell.angle_alpha   90.00
_cell.angle_beta   90.00
_cell.angle_gamma   90.00
#
_symmetry.space_group_name_H-M   'P 1'
#
loop_
_entity.id
_entity.type
_entity.pdbx_description
1 polymer ?
#
loop_
_entity_poly.entity_id
_entity_poly.type
_entity_poly.pdbx_seq_one_letter_code
_entity_poly.pdbx_strand_id
1 'polypeptide(L)' 'MTNEERDIQRKLRVLQHAETIGNTRKACRYFGVGRSSFYRWRDAIKP' A
#
# COMPACT_ATOMS: atom_id res chain seq x y z
N MET A 1 -1.46 -19.99 3.55
CA MET A 1 -1.09 -18.60 3.21
C MET A 1 0.43 -18.50 3.15
N THR A 2 0.99 -18.21 1.98
CA THR A 2 2.44 -18.10 1.77
C THR A 2 2.97 -16.78 2.31
N ASN A 3 4.30 -16.64 2.43
CA ASN A 3 4.92 -15.36 2.78
C ASN A 3 4.60 -14.26 1.76
N GLU A 4 4.50 -14.61 0.49
CA GLU A 4 4.22 -13.70 -0.61
C GLU A 4 2.77 -13.20 -0.56
N GLU A 5 1.80 -14.08 -0.32
CA GLU A 5 0.39 -13.69 -0.17
C GLU A 5 0.20 -12.72 1.00
N ARG A 6 0.90 -12.94 2.13
CA ARG A 6 0.86 -12.02 3.27
C ARG A 6 1.43 -10.65 2.94
N ASP A 7 2.52 -10.61 2.16
CA ASP A 7 3.14 -9.35 1.74
C ASP A 7 2.23 -8.59 0.76
N ILE A 8 1.62 -9.28 -0.20
CA ILE A 8 0.64 -8.69 -1.13
C ILE A 8 -0.57 -8.14 -0.36
N GLN A 9 -1.14 -8.91 0.58
CA GLN A 9 -2.24 -8.44 1.42
C GLN A 9 -1.86 -7.22 2.25
N ARG A 10 -0.63 -7.18 2.80
CA ARG A 10 -0.14 -6.01 3.53
C ARG A 10 -0.08 -4.78 2.61
N LYS A 11 0.48 -4.91 1.40
CA LYS A 11 0.55 -3.81 0.42
C LYS A 11 -0.84 -3.31 0.03
N LEU A 12 -1.78 -4.22 -0.23
CA LEU A 12 -3.18 -3.90 -0.52
C LEU A 12 -3.85 -3.10 0.58
N ARG A 13 -3.66 -3.48 1.87
CA ARG A 13 -4.21 -2.70 3.00
C ARG A 13 -3.71 -1.26 3.01
N VAL A 14 -2.44 -1.01 2.68
CA VAL A 14 -1.88 0.34 2.61
C VAL A 14 -2.53 1.14 1.48
N LEU A 15 -2.67 0.53 0.29
CA LEU A 15 -3.30 1.15 -0.88
C LEU A 15 -4.78 1.50 -0.60
N GLN A 16 -5.55 0.54 -0.09
CA GLN A 16 -6.96 0.72 0.24
C GLN A 16 -7.16 1.81 1.29
N HIS A 17 -6.36 1.82 2.35
CA HIS A 17 -6.48 2.86 3.38
C HIS A 17 -6.17 4.26 2.82
N ALA A 18 -5.19 4.39 1.92
CA ALA A 18 -4.89 5.65 1.25
C ALA A 18 -6.08 6.14 0.41
N GLU A 19 -6.81 5.23 -0.25
CA GLU A 19 -8.04 5.52 -1.00
C GLU A 19 -9.18 5.93 -0.07
N THR A 20 -9.42 5.18 1.01
CA THR A 20 -10.46 5.50 2.01
C THR A 20 -10.30 6.90 2.60
N ILE A 21 -9.06 7.32 2.90
CA ILE A 21 -8.80 8.64 3.50
C ILE A 21 -8.50 9.74 2.47
N GLY A 22 -8.40 9.39 1.18
CA GLY A 22 -8.03 10.32 0.11
C GLY A 22 -6.67 11.00 0.26
N ASN A 23 -5.76 10.46 1.08
CA ASN A 23 -4.51 11.12 1.45
C ASN A 23 -3.35 10.13 1.58
N THR A 24 -2.63 9.93 0.47
CA THR A 24 -1.46 9.05 0.40
C THR A 24 -0.37 9.43 1.39
N ARG A 25 -0.11 10.73 1.63
CA ARG A 25 0.95 11.14 2.57
C ARG A 25 0.61 10.73 4.01
N LYS A 26 -0.65 10.87 4.41
CA LYS A 26 -1.13 10.45 5.74
C LYS A 26 -1.09 8.93 5.88
N ALA A 27 -1.54 8.19 4.87
CA ALA A 27 -1.49 6.73 4.85
C ALA A 27 -0.05 6.19 4.94
N CYS A 28 0.86 6.72 4.11
CA CYS A 28 2.27 6.33 4.13
C CYS A 28 2.92 6.55 5.50
N ARG A 29 2.64 7.68 6.16
CA ARG A 29 3.13 7.94 7.53
C ARG A 29 2.53 6.97 8.56
N TYR A 30 1.23 6.68 8.45
CA TYR A 30 0.54 5.75 9.36
C TYR A 30 1.12 4.33 9.27
N PHE A 31 1.45 3.84 8.07
CA PHE A 31 2.00 2.49 7.87
C PHE A 31 3.53 2.41 7.88
N GLY A 32 4.24 3.53 8.02
CA GLY A 32 5.71 3.55 7.94
C GLY A 32 6.25 3.16 6.56
N VAL A 33 5.55 3.52 5.48
CA VAL A 33 5.90 3.17 4.10
C VAL A 33 6.42 4.39 3.35
N GLY A 34 7.51 4.22 2.60
CA GLY A 34 8.02 5.25 1.69
C GLY A 34 7.07 5.50 0.51
N ARG A 35 6.90 6.77 0.10
CA ARG A 35 6.03 7.14 -1.03
C ARG A 35 6.45 6.47 -2.35
N SER A 36 7.75 6.27 -2.57
CA SER A 36 8.28 5.57 -3.74
C SER A 36 7.79 4.12 -3.79
N SER A 37 7.88 3.41 -2.67
CA SER A 37 7.37 2.03 -2.56
C SER A 37 5.86 1.98 -2.75
N PHE A 38 5.11 2.91 -2.15
CA PHE A 38 3.67 3.01 -2.33
C PHE A 38 3.28 3.08 -3.82
N TYR A 39 3.87 4.00 -4.58
CA TYR A 39 3.55 4.16 -6.00
C TYR A 39 3.98 2.94 -6.83
N ARG A 40 5.17 2.38 -6.56
CA ARG A 40 5.59 1.12 -7.19
C ARG A 40 4.59 -0.02 -6.97
N TRP A 41 4.05 -0.16 -5.75
CA TRP A 41 3.06 -1.19 -5.47
C TRP A 41 1.73 -0.90 -6.13
N ARG A 42 1.28 0.36 -6.12
CA ARG A 42 0.05 0.77 -6.78
C ARG A 42 0.11 0.41 -8.26
N ASP A 43 1.19 0.77 -8.94
CA ASP A 43 1.36 0.55 -10.38
C ASP A 43 1.59 -0.94 -10.73
N ALA A 44 2.09 -1.74 -9.78
CA ALA A 44 2.28 -3.18 -9.97
C ALA A 44 1.05 -4.03 -9.62
N ILE A 45 0.15 -3.55 -8.75
CA ILE A 45 -1.01 -4.29 -8.24
C ILE A 45 -2.32 -3.84 -8.91
N LYS A 46 -2.47 -2.54 -9.25
CA LYS A 46 -3.60 -2.08 -10.06
C LYS A 46 -3.25 -2.25 -11.55
N PRO A 47 -4.10 -2.93 -12.36
CA PRO A 47 -3.99 -2.90 -13.80
C PRO A 47 -4.34 -1.51 -14.38
#